data_AF-A0A075JHZ7-F1
#
_entry.id   AF-A0A075JHZ7-F1
#
_cell.length_a   1.000
_cell.length_b   1.000
_cell.length_c   1.000
_cell.angle_alpha   90.00
_cell.angle_beta   90.00
_cell.angle_gamma   90.00
#
_symmetry.space_group_name_H-M   'P 1'
#
loop_
_entity.id
_entity.type
_entity.pdbx_description
1 polymer ?
#
loop_
_entity_poly.entity_id
_entity_poly.type
_entity_poly.pdbx_seq_one_letter_code
_entity_poly.pdbx_strand_id
1 'polypeptide(L)'
;MDGWYGRIFACSKFFDMDKPIKDYSKRELDNLLHKEPTKINVDGVNLTYEGVIPRVQRSMLSKDAATKILDRLHDVGLGYLRIGQPLTTLSGGERQRLKLATHMGDKGGTYILDEPTTVLYLADVRTLLELLDALVDAGKNVVVIEHHQAVMAHVDWIIDLPGAGHDGGRVVFEGTPADLVAAPSTRTGQHLASYVGARTAGGDDVRAARSRRERERG
;
A
#
# COMPACT_ATOMS: atom_id res chain seq x y z
N MET A 1 -10.30 39.43 -7.90
CA MET A 1 -10.57 38.05 -8.41
C MET A 1 -9.25 37.55 -8.98
N ASP A 2 -8.25 37.36 -8.10
CA ASP A 2 -6.82 37.53 -8.47
C ASP A 2 -6.04 36.22 -8.50
N GLY A 3 -6.66 35.18 -9.04
CA GLY A 3 -6.03 33.89 -9.27
C GLY A 3 -5.80 33.64 -10.76
N TRP A 4 -4.82 32.79 -11.08
CA TRP A 4 -4.58 32.29 -12.45
C TRP A 4 -5.86 31.77 -13.13
N TYR A 5 -6.80 31.22 -12.36
CA TYR A 5 -8.09 30.74 -12.86
C TYR A 5 -9.01 31.85 -13.37
N GLY A 6 -9.08 33.00 -12.68
CA GLY A 6 -9.89 34.13 -13.17
C GLY A 6 -9.38 34.61 -14.53
N ARG A 7 -8.05 34.64 -14.71
CA ARG A 7 -7.42 34.98 -15.99
C ARG A 7 -7.70 33.95 -17.08
N ILE A 8 -7.66 32.64 -16.76
CA ILE A 8 -7.96 31.59 -17.74
C ILE A 8 -9.38 31.73 -18.30
N PHE A 9 -10.38 31.96 -17.43
CA PHE A 9 -11.76 32.12 -17.87
C PHE A 9 -11.96 33.44 -18.63
N ALA A 10 -11.42 34.55 -18.12
CA ALA A 10 -11.54 35.87 -18.74
C ALA A 10 -10.86 35.93 -20.13
N CYS A 11 -9.70 35.28 -20.28
CA CYS A 11 -8.92 35.31 -21.51
C CYS A 11 -9.29 34.18 -22.48
N SER A 12 -10.19 33.26 -22.11
CA SER A 12 -10.58 32.12 -22.95
C SER A 12 -11.34 32.52 -24.22
N LYS A 13 -11.99 33.70 -24.21
CA LYS A 13 -12.90 34.20 -25.26
C LYS A 13 -14.07 33.25 -25.58
N PHE A 14 -14.35 32.26 -24.73
CA PHE A 14 -15.42 31.29 -24.98
C PHE A 14 -16.81 31.75 -24.51
N PHE A 15 -16.85 32.74 -23.63
CA PHE A 15 -18.05 33.41 -23.09
C PHE A 15 -17.64 34.76 -22.49
N ASP A 16 -18.62 35.64 -22.31
CA ASP A 16 -18.44 36.94 -21.67
C ASP A 16 -18.65 36.83 -20.15
N MET A 17 -17.63 37.19 -19.37
CA MET A 17 -17.67 37.11 -17.91
C MET A 17 -18.48 38.24 -17.26
N ASP A 18 -18.67 39.37 -17.93
CA ASP A 18 -19.42 40.51 -17.40
C ASP A 18 -20.93 40.34 -17.61
N LYS A 19 -21.30 39.38 -18.46
CA LYS A 19 -22.67 39.02 -18.78
C LYS A 19 -23.27 38.13 -17.66
N PRO A 20 -24.52 38.36 -17.22
CA PRO A 20 -25.20 37.44 -16.30
C PRO A 20 -25.39 36.05 -16.93
N ILE A 21 -25.20 34.98 -16.15
CA ILE A 21 -25.31 33.58 -16.64
C ILE A 21 -26.66 33.30 -17.32
N LYS A 22 -27.75 33.88 -16.81
CA LYS A 22 -29.10 33.73 -17.40
C LYS A 22 -29.19 34.20 -18.85
N ASP A 23 -28.31 35.09 -19.27
CA ASP A 23 -28.31 35.69 -20.60
C ASP A 23 -27.35 34.94 -21.54
N TYR A 24 -26.59 33.97 -21.05
CA TYR A 24 -25.65 33.20 -21.86
C TYR A 24 -26.38 32.48 -22.99
N SER A 25 -25.82 32.55 -24.20
CA SER A 25 -26.26 31.71 -25.29
C SER A 25 -25.99 30.23 -24.97
N LYS A 26 -26.70 29.33 -25.63
CA LYS A 26 -26.48 27.88 -25.46
C LYS A 26 -25.02 27.48 -25.67
N ARG A 27 -24.32 28.13 -26.62
CA ARG A 27 -22.90 27.87 -26.90
C ARG A 27 -21.97 28.40 -25.81
N GLU A 28 -22.26 29.57 -25.24
CA GLU A 28 -21.50 30.12 -24.11
C GLU A 28 -21.64 29.25 -22.87
N LEU A 29 -22.87 28.82 -22.57
CA LEU A 29 -23.17 27.94 -21.44
C LEU A 29 -22.52 26.56 -21.63
N ASP A 30 -22.60 25.99 -22.84
CA ASP A 30 -21.95 24.73 -23.17
C ASP A 30 -20.42 24.81 -23.06
N ASN A 31 -19.82 25.91 -23.53
CA ASN A 31 -18.39 26.14 -23.37
C ASN A 31 -17.99 26.25 -21.89
N LEU A 32 -18.79 26.94 -21.07
CA LEU A 32 -18.54 27.08 -19.64
C LEU A 32 -18.63 25.74 -18.91
N LEU A 33 -19.63 24.94 -19.22
CA LEU A 33 -19.96 23.73 -18.47
C LEU A 33 -19.23 22.49 -18.98
N HIS A 34 -19.16 22.27 -20.29
CA HIS A 34 -18.83 20.98 -20.88
C HIS A 34 -17.56 20.95 -21.74
N LYS A 35 -16.92 22.09 -22.00
CA LYS A 35 -15.80 22.15 -22.94
C LYS A 35 -14.62 21.26 -22.52
N GLU A 36 -14.16 20.46 -23.48
CA GLU A 36 -12.97 19.63 -23.34
C GLU A 36 -11.68 20.48 -23.16
N PRO A 37 -10.64 19.93 -22.51
CA PRO A 37 -9.35 20.59 -22.34
C PRO A 37 -8.80 21.14 -23.65
N THR A 38 -8.78 22.46 -23.77
CA THR A 38 -8.36 23.18 -24.97
C THR A 38 -7.19 24.08 -24.63
N LYS A 39 -6.10 23.99 -25.40
CA LYS A 39 -4.97 24.91 -25.25
C LYS A 39 -5.38 26.33 -25.67
N ILE A 40 -5.07 27.30 -24.83
CA ILE A 40 -5.27 28.72 -25.08
C ILE A 40 -3.95 29.46 -24.82
N ASN A 41 -3.71 30.55 -25.54
CA ASN A 41 -2.57 31.42 -25.28
C ASN A 41 -3.07 32.70 -24.61
N VAL A 42 -2.50 33.04 -23.45
CA VAL A 42 -2.86 34.22 -22.67
C VAL A 42 -1.57 34.97 -22.36
N ASP A 43 -1.42 36.17 -22.92
CA ASP A 43 -0.25 37.05 -22.72
C ASP A 43 1.11 36.35 -22.94
N GLY A 44 1.20 35.50 -23.95
CA GLY A 44 2.42 34.73 -24.27
C GLY A 44 2.59 33.44 -23.48
N VAL A 45 1.67 33.11 -22.57
CA VAL A 45 1.67 31.86 -21.79
C VAL A 45 0.68 30.86 -22.36
N ASN A 46 1.13 29.65 -22.66
CA ASN A 46 0.25 28.56 -23.06
C ASN A 46 -0.42 27.94 -21.83
N LEU A 47 -1.75 28.08 -21.76
CA LEU A 47 -2.60 27.55 -20.69
C LEU A 47 -3.61 26.55 -21.27
N THR A 48 -4.28 25.79 -20.41
CA THR A 48 -5.36 24.90 -20.80
C THR A 48 -6.65 25.36 -20.15
N TYR A 49 -7.64 25.65 -20.98
CA TYR A 49 -9.01 25.90 -20.55
C TYR A 49 -9.76 24.57 -20.51
N GLU A 50 -10.53 24.34 -19.46
CA GLU A 50 -11.47 23.21 -19.34
C GLU A 50 -12.78 23.69 -18.73
N GLY A 51 -13.90 23.09 -19.14
CA GLY A 51 -15.23 23.37 -18.60
C GLY A 51 -15.36 22.94 -17.13
N VAL A 52 -16.34 23.53 -16.44
CA VAL A 52 -16.57 23.31 -15.01
C VAL A 52 -16.92 21.85 -14.70
N ILE A 53 -17.73 21.19 -15.52
CA ILE A 53 -18.16 19.80 -15.27
C ILE A 53 -17.00 18.82 -15.47
N PRO A 54 -16.25 18.79 -16.58
CA PRO A 54 -15.07 17.95 -16.72
C PRO A 54 -14.04 18.17 -15.60
N ARG A 55 -13.87 19.42 -15.15
CA ARG A 55 -12.98 19.77 -14.05
C ARG A 55 -13.47 19.25 -12.70
N VAL A 56 -14.74 19.45 -12.36
CA VAL A 56 -15.35 18.93 -11.14
C VAL A 56 -15.37 17.41 -11.18
N GLN A 57 -15.64 16.79 -12.33
CA GLN A 57 -15.49 15.35 -12.50
C GLN A 57 -14.03 14.94 -12.26
N ARG A 58 -13.02 15.62 -12.81
CA ARG A 58 -11.61 15.33 -12.52
C ARG A 58 -11.25 15.50 -11.04
N SER A 59 -11.76 16.52 -10.36
CA SER A 59 -11.38 16.84 -8.97
C SER A 59 -12.21 16.08 -7.92
N MET A 60 -13.49 15.82 -8.19
CA MET A 60 -14.41 15.05 -7.34
C MET A 60 -14.36 13.55 -7.63
N LEU A 61 -13.88 13.12 -8.81
CA LEU A 61 -13.34 11.77 -9.01
C LEU A 61 -11.93 11.66 -8.40
N SER A 62 -11.76 12.22 -7.20
CA SER A 62 -10.88 11.72 -6.16
C SER A 62 -11.22 10.28 -5.72
N LYS A 63 -11.77 9.46 -6.63
CA LYS A 63 -11.85 7.98 -6.55
C LYS A 63 -10.56 7.45 -5.93
N ASP A 64 -9.43 8.00 -6.35
CA ASP A 64 -8.11 7.76 -5.78
C ASP A 64 -8.03 7.72 -4.25
N ALA A 65 -8.59 8.66 -3.49
CA ALA A 65 -8.36 8.69 -2.04
C ALA A 65 -9.18 7.62 -1.30
N ALA A 66 -10.46 7.52 -1.61
CA ALA A 66 -11.33 6.49 -1.01
C ALA A 66 -10.93 5.09 -1.48
N THR A 67 -10.62 4.93 -2.76
CA THR A 67 -10.09 3.67 -3.31
C THR A 67 -8.76 3.30 -2.65
N LYS A 68 -7.79 4.23 -2.50
CA LYS A 68 -6.53 3.95 -1.79
C LYS A 68 -6.73 3.52 -0.34
N ILE A 69 -7.72 4.07 0.37
CA ILE A 69 -8.03 3.66 1.75
C ILE A 69 -8.63 2.26 1.78
N LEU A 70 -9.57 1.97 0.88
CA LEU A 70 -10.19 0.65 0.77
C LEU A 70 -9.19 -0.41 0.32
N ASP A 71 -8.31 -0.10 -0.62
CA ASP A 71 -7.22 -0.97 -1.08
C ASP A 71 -6.30 -1.31 0.10
N ARG A 72 -5.86 -0.32 0.89
CA ARG A 72 -5.04 -0.57 2.09
C ARG A 72 -5.75 -1.45 3.12
N LEU A 73 -7.05 -1.24 3.35
CA LEU A 73 -7.84 -2.08 4.25
C LEU A 73 -7.95 -3.52 3.72
N HIS A 74 -8.08 -3.69 2.40
CA HIS A 74 -8.06 -5.00 1.77
C HIS A 74 -6.69 -5.67 1.89
N ASP A 75 -5.60 -4.94 1.64
CA ASP A 75 -4.22 -5.43 1.69
C ASP A 75 -3.82 -5.92 3.08
N VAL A 76 -4.33 -5.27 4.14
CA VAL A 76 -4.14 -5.76 5.53
C VAL A 76 -5.13 -6.86 5.92
N GLY A 77 -5.92 -7.38 4.98
CA GLY A 77 -6.89 -8.45 5.23
C GLY A 77 -8.12 -8.02 6.03
N LEU A 78 -8.48 -6.74 6.04
CA LEU A 78 -9.66 -6.19 6.73
C LEU A 78 -10.86 -5.94 5.79
N GLY A 79 -10.82 -6.46 4.57
CA GLY A 79 -11.88 -6.28 3.57
C GLY A 79 -13.26 -6.83 4.00
N TYR A 80 -13.33 -7.69 5.01
CA TYR A 80 -14.58 -8.22 5.56
C TYR A 80 -15.26 -7.29 6.59
N LEU A 81 -14.57 -6.26 7.08
CA LEU A 81 -15.11 -5.31 8.05
C LEU A 81 -16.08 -4.32 7.37
N ARG A 82 -17.06 -3.84 8.14
CA ARG A 82 -17.96 -2.77 7.70
C ARG A 82 -17.33 -1.41 8.01
N ILE A 83 -17.43 -0.46 7.09
CA ILE A 83 -16.88 0.90 7.26
C ILE A 83 -17.39 1.58 8.55
N GLY A 84 -18.65 1.36 8.92
CA GLY A 84 -19.27 1.92 10.14
C GLY A 84 -19.16 1.03 11.38
N GLN A 85 -18.33 -0.02 11.37
CA GLN A 85 -18.22 -0.95 12.49
C GLN A 85 -17.62 -0.26 13.73
N PRO A 86 -18.24 -0.37 14.92
CA PRO A 86 -17.69 0.24 16.13
C PRO A 86 -16.31 -0.34 16.49
N LEU A 87 -15.33 0.51 16.80
CA LEU A 87 -13.96 0.10 17.13
C LEU A 87 -13.88 -0.81 18.37
N THR A 88 -14.88 -0.73 19.26
CA THR A 88 -15.00 -1.59 20.45
C THR A 88 -15.29 -3.06 20.12
N THR A 89 -15.70 -3.36 18.89
CA THR A 89 -16.01 -4.72 18.41
C THR A 89 -14.81 -5.39 17.74
N LEU A 90 -13.73 -4.65 17.50
CA LEU A 90 -12.54 -5.17 16.83
C LEU A 90 -11.67 -5.96 17.82
N SER A 91 -11.22 -7.14 17.40
CA SER A 91 -10.18 -7.93 18.04
C SER A 91 -8.85 -7.15 18.16
N GLY A 92 -7.93 -7.66 18.97
CA GLY A 92 -6.58 -7.09 19.07
C GLY A 92 -5.87 -7.03 17.71
N GLY A 93 -5.88 -8.14 16.97
CA GLY A 93 -5.25 -8.24 15.65
C GLY A 93 -5.91 -7.36 14.59
N GLU A 94 -7.24 -7.17 14.63
CA GLU A 94 -7.93 -6.23 13.73
C GLU A 94 -7.52 -4.78 14.01
N ARG A 95 -7.43 -4.38 15.29
CA ARG A 95 -6.97 -3.02 15.65
C ARG A 95 -5.54 -2.76 15.23
N GLN A 96 -4.66 -3.75 15.38
CA GLN A 96 -3.27 -3.66 14.92
C GLN A 96 -3.19 -3.49 13.40
N ARG A 97 -3.93 -4.32 12.64
CA ARG A 97 -3.97 -4.23 11.17
C ARG A 97 -4.61 -2.92 10.69
N LEU A 98 -5.62 -2.40 11.39
CA LEU A 98 -6.20 -1.09 11.11
C LEU A 98 -5.16 0.03 11.30
N LYS A 99 -4.39 -0.04 12.39
CA LYS A 99 -3.27 0.90 12.63
C LYS A 99 -2.20 0.79 11.54
N LEU A 100 -1.96 -0.40 11.01
CA LEU A 100 -1.01 -0.56 9.90
C LEU A 100 -1.53 0.11 8.62
N ALA A 101 -2.79 -0.16 8.25
CA ALA A 101 -3.44 0.40 7.05
C ALA A 101 -3.43 1.94 7.03
N THR A 102 -3.56 2.60 8.19
CA THR A 102 -3.51 4.07 8.26
C THR A 102 -2.13 4.63 7.93
N HIS A 103 -1.05 3.93 8.25
CA HIS A 103 0.33 4.39 8.04
C HIS A 103 0.93 3.90 6.72
N MET A 104 0.33 2.91 6.05
CA MET A 104 0.79 2.41 4.74
C MET A 104 0.87 3.51 3.66
N GLY A 105 0.11 4.60 3.83
CA GLY A 105 0.10 5.73 2.91
C GLY A 105 1.25 6.72 3.01
N ASP A 106 2.03 6.66 4.07
CA ASP A 106 3.09 7.64 4.32
C ASP A 106 4.31 7.35 3.43
N LYS A 107 5.07 8.38 3.05
CA LYS A 107 6.30 8.18 2.26
C LYS A 107 7.43 7.72 3.17
N GLY A 108 8.07 6.60 2.81
CA GLY A 108 9.14 6.00 3.61
C GLY A 108 8.67 5.47 4.97
N GLY A 109 9.55 4.80 5.70
CA GLY A 109 9.28 4.33 7.06
C GLY A 109 9.83 2.93 7.33
N THR A 110 10.09 2.68 8.62
CA THR A 110 10.44 1.37 9.15
C THR A 110 9.29 0.88 10.03
N TYR A 111 8.76 -0.31 9.73
CA TYR A 111 7.75 -0.97 10.55
C TYR A 111 8.44 -2.00 11.44
N ILE A 112 8.12 -1.97 12.73
CA ILE A 112 8.53 -3.01 13.68
C ILE A 112 7.25 -3.72 14.11
N LEU A 113 7.15 -5.00 13.78
CA LEU A 113 5.99 -5.84 14.08
C LEU A 113 6.39 -6.88 15.12
N ASP A 114 5.73 -6.83 16.27
CA ASP A 114 5.96 -7.76 17.36
C ASP A 114 4.92 -8.89 17.31
N GLU A 115 5.39 -10.10 17.01
CA GLU A 115 4.62 -11.34 16.84
C GLU A 115 3.26 -11.17 16.12
N PRO A 116 3.25 -10.66 14.88
CA PRO A 116 2.01 -10.46 14.13
C PRO A 116 1.21 -11.74 13.88
N THR A 117 1.80 -12.93 13.99
CA THR A 117 1.08 -14.21 13.85
C THR A 117 0.31 -14.65 15.09
N THR A 118 0.59 -14.09 16.28
CA THR A 118 0.01 -14.54 17.57
C THR A 118 -1.51 -14.36 17.64
N VAL A 119 -2.12 -13.56 16.75
CA VAL A 119 -3.57 -13.30 16.71
C VAL A 119 -4.20 -13.72 15.37
N LEU A 120 -3.55 -14.62 14.61
CA LEU A 120 -4.00 -15.06 13.28
C LEU A 120 -4.44 -16.53 13.28
N TYR A 121 -5.49 -16.85 12.52
CA TYR A 121 -5.83 -18.24 12.19
C TYR A 121 -4.83 -18.77 11.16
N LEU A 122 -4.62 -20.08 11.07
CA LEU A 122 -3.63 -20.69 10.13
C LEU A 122 -3.84 -20.28 8.66
N ALA A 123 -5.08 -19.99 8.24
CA ALA A 123 -5.39 -19.48 6.90
C ALA A 123 -4.87 -18.04 6.66
N ASP A 124 -4.68 -17.27 7.73
CA ASP A 124 -4.32 -15.84 7.67
C ASP A 124 -2.80 -15.60 7.59
N VAL A 125 -1.97 -16.63 7.82
CA VAL A 125 -0.51 -16.50 7.68
C VAL A 125 -0.15 -16.09 6.25
N ARG A 126 -0.84 -16.62 5.23
CA ARG A 126 -0.62 -16.20 3.84
C ARG A 126 -0.92 -14.71 3.63
N THR A 127 -2.05 -14.24 4.14
CA THR A 127 -2.44 -12.82 4.09
C THR A 127 -1.40 -11.94 4.79
N LEU A 128 -0.84 -12.41 5.91
CA LEU A 128 0.26 -11.71 6.56
C LEU A 128 1.50 -11.64 5.67
N LEU A 129 1.92 -12.75 5.03
CA LEU A 129 3.07 -12.75 4.14
C LEU A 129 2.85 -11.81 2.93
N GLU A 130 1.66 -11.82 2.33
CA GLU A 130 1.28 -10.92 1.23
C GLU A 130 1.33 -9.45 1.67
N LEU A 131 0.88 -9.16 2.89
CA LEU A 131 0.99 -7.82 3.49
C LEU A 131 2.45 -7.40 3.70
N LEU A 132 3.31 -8.28 4.23
CA LEU A 132 4.73 -7.99 4.40
C LEU A 132 5.39 -7.70 3.05
N ASP A 133 5.08 -8.48 2.02
CA ASP A 133 5.53 -8.24 0.65
C ASP A 133 5.06 -6.89 0.12
N ALA A 134 3.78 -6.54 0.30
CA ALA A 134 3.22 -5.27 -0.14
C ALA A 134 3.90 -4.07 0.53
N LEU A 135 4.27 -4.17 1.81
CA LEU A 135 5.01 -3.14 2.53
C LEU A 135 6.42 -2.96 1.94
N VAL A 136 7.12 -4.06 1.69
CA VAL A 136 8.47 -4.03 1.10
C VAL A 136 8.44 -3.48 -0.33
N ASP A 137 7.49 -3.93 -1.15
CA ASP A 137 7.28 -3.45 -2.53
C ASP A 137 6.94 -1.95 -2.58
N ALA A 138 6.29 -1.41 -1.54
CA ALA A 138 6.04 0.01 -1.36
C ALA A 138 7.28 0.81 -0.92
N GLY A 139 8.45 0.16 -0.80
CA GLY A 139 9.73 0.77 -0.41
C GLY A 139 9.88 1.00 1.10
N LYS A 140 9.18 0.20 1.93
CA LYS A 140 9.27 0.27 3.39
C LYS A 140 10.26 -0.76 3.92
N ASN A 141 10.93 -0.43 5.02
CA ASN A 141 11.70 -1.41 5.78
C ASN A 141 10.77 -2.10 6.77
N VAL A 142 10.82 -3.43 6.86
CA VAL A 142 9.96 -4.19 7.78
C VAL A 142 10.84 -5.09 8.63
N VAL A 143 10.76 -4.90 9.95
CA VAL A 143 11.42 -5.73 10.96
C VAL A 143 10.33 -6.47 11.70
N VAL A 144 10.43 -7.79 11.74
CA VAL A 144 9.43 -8.66 12.35
C VAL A 144 10.08 -9.49 13.45
N ILE A 145 9.53 -9.45 14.64
CA ILE A 145 9.86 -10.34 15.75
C ILE A 145 8.89 -11.51 15.66
N GLU A 146 9.38 -12.70 15.36
CA GLU A 146 8.54 -13.85 15.05
C GLU A 146 9.15 -15.17 15.49
N HIS A 147 8.26 -16.13 15.77
CA HIS A 147 8.61 -17.52 16.05
C HIS A 147 7.96 -18.48 15.02
N HIS A 148 7.12 -17.98 14.11
CA HIS A 148 6.44 -18.79 13.11
C HIS A 148 7.34 -19.14 11.90
N GLN A 149 7.57 -20.43 11.67
CA GLN A 149 8.51 -20.95 10.65
C GLN A 149 8.19 -20.50 9.22
N ALA A 150 6.90 -20.35 8.88
CA ALA A 150 6.49 -19.86 7.57
C ALA A 150 6.96 -18.43 7.30
N VAL A 151 6.96 -17.56 8.33
CA VAL A 151 7.47 -16.19 8.22
C VAL A 151 8.98 -16.22 8.09
N MET A 152 9.67 -16.99 8.95
CA MET A 152 11.13 -17.16 8.88
C MET A 152 11.61 -17.65 7.51
N ALA A 153 10.88 -18.57 6.85
CA ALA A 153 11.24 -19.07 5.53
C ALA A 153 11.04 -18.03 4.40
N HIS A 154 10.17 -17.05 4.63
CA HIS A 154 9.74 -16.04 3.64
C HIS A 154 10.59 -14.78 3.65
N VAL A 155 11.14 -14.39 4.80
CA VAL A 155 11.92 -13.15 4.94
C VAL A 155 13.23 -13.18 4.14
N ASP A 156 13.72 -11.99 3.80
CA ASP A 156 14.99 -11.83 3.06
C ASP A 156 16.23 -12.00 3.97
N TRP A 157 16.10 -11.68 5.27
CA TRP A 157 17.20 -11.72 6.26
C TRP A 157 16.69 -12.17 7.64
N ILE A 158 17.50 -12.95 8.36
CA ILE A 158 17.22 -13.42 9.72
C ILE A 158 18.36 -12.98 10.65
N ILE A 159 17.97 -12.49 11.83
CA ILE A 159 18.86 -12.31 12.98
C ILE A 159 18.33 -13.21 14.10
N ASP A 160 19.12 -14.20 14.50
CA ASP A 160 18.75 -15.18 15.53
C ASP A 160 19.34 -14.80 16.89
N LEU A 161 18.48 -14.73 17.91
CA LEU A 161 18.85 -14.44 19.29
C LEU A 161 18.30 -15.57 20.19
N PRO A 162 19.15 -16.50 20.67
CA PRO A 162 18.70 -17.64 21.45
C PRO A 162 18.70 -17.29 22.94
N GLY A 163 17.95 -18.09 23.70
CA GLY A 163 17.92 -17.98 25.16
C GLY A 163 17.08 -16.80 25.66
N ALA A 164 16.81 -16.79 26.96
CA ALA A 164 16.11 -15.70 27.64
C ALA A 164 16.89 -15.30 28.90
N GLY A 165 16.73 -14.06 29.36
CA GLY A 165 17.43 -13.58 30.54
C GLY A 165 18.96 -13.54 30.36
N HIS A 166 19.71 -14.08 31.33
CA HIS A 166 21.18 -14.03 31.35
C HIS A 166 21.85 -14.78 30.19
N ASP A 167 21.16 -15.78 29.64
CA ASP A 167 21.65 -16.58 28.51
C ASP A 167 21.24 -15.99 27.14
N GLY A 168 20.50 -14.88 27.14
CA GLY A 168 20.05 -14.18 25.94
C GLY A 168 20.92 -12.98 25.54
N GLY A 169 20.41 -12.18 24.60
CA GLY A 169 21.02 -10.89 24.22
C GLY A 169 22.26 -10.99 23.32
N ARG A 170 22.54 -12.17 22.76
CA ARG A 170 23.63 -12.38 21.79
C ARG A 170 23.05 -12.77 20.44
N VAL A 171 23.58 -12.19 19.38
CA VAL A 171 23.31 -12.65 18.01
C VAL A 171 24.13 -13.91 17.77
N VAL A 172 23.47 -15.02 17.47
CA VAL A 172 24.15 -16.30 17.19
C VAL A 172 24.11 -16.68 15.72
N PHE A 173 23.25 -16.01 14.94
CA PHE A 173 23.21 -16.14 13.50
C PHE A 173 22.71 -14.83 12.89
N GLU A 174 23.28 -14.47 11.76
CA GLU A 174 22.84 -13.38 10.91
C GLU A 174 23.08 -13.80 9.45
N GLY A 175 22.05 -13.73 8.61
CA GLY A 175 22.15 -14.15 7.21
C GLY A 175 20.80 -14.48 6.58
N THR A 176 20.82 -15.15 5.43
CA THR A 176 19.58 -15.54 4.75
C THR A 176 18.95 -16.78 5.40
N PRO A 177 17.64 -17.03 5.23
CA PRO A 177 17.02 -18.27 5.67
C PRO A 177 17.68 -19.53 5.08
N ALA A 178 18.22 -19.44 3.85
CA ALA A 178 18.90 -20.56 3.21
C ALA A 178 20.21 -20.92 3.92
N ASP A 179 20.99 -19.91 4.32
CA ASP A 179 22.24 -20.11 5.06
C ASP A 179 21.97 -20.75 6.43
N LEU A 180 20.91 -20.32 7.11
CA LEU A 180 20.48 -20.88 8.40
C LEU A 180 20.06 -22.35 8.29
N VAL A 181 19.40 -22.72 7.19
CA VAL A 181 18.98 -24.10 6.91
C VAL A 181 20.16 -24.99 6.50
N ALA A 182 21.14 -24.45 5.78
CA ALA A 182 22.31 -25.19 5.31
C ALA A 182 23.25 -25.60 6.46
N ALA A 183 23.32 -24.80 7.52
CA ALA A 183 24.12 -25.07 8.71
C ALA A 183 23.31 -24.86 10.01
N PRO A 184 22.38 -25.79 10.35
CA PRO A 184 21.43 -25.62 11.44
C PRO A 184 22.06 -25.87 12.83
N SER A 185 22.99 -25.00 13.22
CA SER A 185 23.67 -25.04 14.52
C SER A 185 22.82 -24.49 15.66
N THR A 186 21.83 -23.64 15.36
CA THR A 186 20.93 -23.02 16.33
C THR A 186 19.59 -23.76 16.42
N ARG A 187 18.87 -23.58 17.55
CA ARG A 187 17.54 -24.17 17.71
C ARG A 187 16.57 -23.68 16.63
N THR A 188 16.63 -22.40 16.29
CA THR A 188 15.87 -21.78 15.19
C THR A 188 16.19 -22.45 13.86
N GLY A 189 17.48 -22.65 13.54
CA GLY A 189 17.90 -23.32 12.30
C GLY A 189 17.45 -24.77 12.20
N GLN A 190 17.49 -25.53 13.30
CA GLN A 190 17.01 -26.92 13.34
C GLN A 190 15.50 -27.02 13.04
N HIS A 191 14.70 -26.13 13.64
CA HIS A 191 13.26 -26.07 13.40
C HIS A 191 12.93 -25.59 11.99
N LEU A 192 13.62 -24.57 11.49
CA LEU A 192 13.42 -24.07 10.13
C LEU A 192 13.80 -25.12 9.08
N ALA A 193 14.93 -25.82 9.25
CA ALA A 193 15.36 -26.89 8.36
C ALA A 193 14.34 -28.04 8.31
N SER A 194 13.81 -28.43 9.47
CA SER A 194 12.76 -29.45 9.57
C SER A 194 11.48 -29.02 8.84
N TYR A 195 11.06 -27.76 9.01
CA TYR A 195 9.89 -27.20 8.35
C TYR A 195 10.04 -27.15 6.81
N VAL A 196 11.19 -26.68 6.32
CA VAL A 196 11.48 -26.61 4.87
C VAL A 196 11.57 -28.01 4.27
N GLY A 197 12.24 -28.95 4.95
CA GLY A 197 12.35 -30.34 4.52
C GLY A 197 10.99 -31.04 4.39
N ALA A 198 10.07 -30.78 5.33
CA ALA A 198 8.69 -31.31 5.27
C ALA A 198 7.88 -30.74 4.08
N ARG A 199 8.08 -29.46 3.72
CA ARG A 199 7.43 -28.83 2.55
C ARG A 199 7.93 -29.36 1.22
N THR A 200 9.24 -29.61 1.09
CA THR A 200 9.81 -30.20 -0.13
C THR A 200 9.29 -31.62 -0.40
N ALA A 201 8.90 -32.35 0.65
CA ALA A 201 8.24 -33.64 0.52
C ALA A 201 6.73 -33.53 0.22
N GLY A 202 6.12 -32.36 0.43
CA GLY A 202 4.67 -32.11 0.36
C GLY A 202 4.17 -31.27 -0.83
N GLY A 203 5.04 -30.72 -1.68
CA GLY A 203 4.65 -30.17 -2.99
C GLY A 203 4.17 -28.72 -3.06
N ASP A 204 4.19 -27.94 -1.96
CA ASP A 204 3.79 -26.52 -1.97
C ASP A 204 5.01 -25.60 -2.05
N ASP A 205 5.39 -25.20 -3.26
CA ASP A 205 6.55 -24.32 -3.50
C ASP A 205 6.14 -22.87 -3.76
N VAL A 206 6.10 -22.07 -2.70
CA VAL A 206 5.74 -20.63 -2.72
C VAL A 206 6.89 -19.77 -3.28
N ARG A 207 8.14 -20.27 -3.28
CA ARG A 207 9.31 -19.53 -3.82
C ARG A 207 9.37 -19.49 -5.35
N ALA A 208 8.64 -20.38 -6.04
CA ALA A 208 8.50 -20.30 -7.49
C ALA A 208 7.80 -19.00 -7.96
N ALA A 209 7.01 -18.35 -7.11
CA ALA A 209 6.25 -17.15 -7.46
C ALA A 209 7.09 -15.87 -7.57
N ARG A 210 8.10 -15.66 -6.70
CA ARG A 210 8.98 -14.48 -6.77
C ARG A 210 9.96 -14.55 -7.95
N SER A 211 10.55 -15.71 -8.21
CA SER A 211 11.49 -15.91 -9.34
C SER A 211 10.84 -15.79 -10.73
N ARG A 212 9.50 -15.92 -10.83
CA ARG A 212 8.74 -15.66 -12.07
C ARG A 212 8.52 -14.17 -12.31
N ARG A 213 8.25 -13.39 -11.25
CA ARG A 213 8.02 -11.94 -11.34
C ARG A 213 9.29 -11.13 -11.66
N GLU A 214 10.46 -11.62 -11.26
CA GLU A 214 11.75 -11.01 -11.63
C GLU A 214 12.12 -11.24 -13.11
N ARG A 215 11.68 -12.38 -13.70
CA ARG A 215 11.91 -12.69 -15.12
C ARG A 215 10.96 -11.98 -16.07
N GLU A 216 9.78 -11.55 -15.59
CA GLU A 216 8.79 -10.81 -16.38
C GLU A 216 9.02 -9.29 -16.38
N ARG A 217 9.99 -8.80 -15.58
CA ARG A 217 10.38 -7.38 -15.50
C ARG A 217 11.77 -7.08 -16.11
N GLY A 218 12.40 -8.08 -16.73
CA GLY A 218 13.68 -7.95 -17.45
C GLY A 218 13.50 -7.75 -18.95
#